data_AF-A0A8T5NK18-F1
#
_entry.id   AF-A0A8T5NK18-F1
#
_cell.length_a   1.000
_cell.length_b   1.000
_cell.length_c   1.000
_cell.angle_alpha   90.00
_cell.angle_beta   90.00
_cell.angle_gamma   90.00
#
_symmetry.space_group_name_H-M   'P 1'
#
loop_
_entity.id
_entity.type
_entity.pdbx_description
1 polymer ?
#
loop_
_entity_poly.entity_id
_entity_poly.type
_entity_poly.pdbx_seq_one_letter_code
_entity_poly.pdbx_strand_id
1 'polypeptide(L)'
;MAYELIVLVLAVLAVIAVYYVLKTAKYLIVNTIMGLILLAVGNVVFNLGIPYTTMTLLVCALGGIPGALLVILLNVLNIAFL
;
A
#
# COMPACT_ATOMS: atom_id res chain seq x y z
N MET A 1 -19.65 38.95 4.65
CA MET A 1 -19.17 38.63 6.01
C MET A 1 -19.23 37.13 6.36
N ALA A 2 -20.37 36.49 6.63
CA ALA A 2 -20.37 35.07 7.08
C ALA A 2 -20.04 34.05 5.97
N TYR A 3 -20.50 34.28 4.74
CA TYR A 3 -20.31 33.36 3.61
C TYR A 3 -18.85 33.29 3.13
N GLU A 4 -18.14 34.42 3.14
CA GLU A 4 -16.72 34.50 2.75
C GLU A 4 -15.85 33.71 3.73
N LEU A 5 -16.17 33.81 5.03
CA LEU A 5 -15.49 33.05 6.07
C LEU A 5 -15.70 31.53 5.88
N ILE A 6 -16.92 31.10 5.58
CA ILE A 6 -17.24 29.68 5.34
C ILE A 6 -16.49 29.15 4.12
N VAL A 7 -16.51 29.88 2.99
CA VAL A 7 -15.81 29.47 1.77
C VAL A 7 -14.30 29.40 2.00
N LEU A 8 -13.73 30.35 2.76
CA LEU A 8 -12.31 30.38 3.07
C LEU A 8 -11.90 29.19 3.96
N VAL A 9 -12.69 28.86 4.97
CA VAL A 9 -12.45 27.67 5.82
C VAL A 9 -12.54 26.38 5.01
N LEU A 10 -13.54 26.25 4.12
CA LEU A 10 -13.69 25.09 3.24
C LEU A 10 -12.52 24.96 2.26
N ALA A 11 -12.05 26.07 1.69
CA ALA A 11 -10.89 26.10 0.81
C ALA A 11 -9.62 25.64 1.53
N VAL A 12 -9.38 26.11 2.76
CA VAL A 12 -8.24 25.68 3.58
C VAL A 12 -8.32 24.19 3.89
N LEU A 13 -9.49 23.68 4.28
CA LEU A 13 -9.69 22.24 4.50
C LEU A 13 -9.45 21.41 3.24
N ALA A 14 -9.91 21.87 2.08
CA ALA A 14 -9.68 21.19 0.81
C ALA A 14 -8.20 21.11 0.46
N VAL A 15 -7.44 22.21 0.66
CA VAL A 15 -5.98 22.22 0.44
C VAL A 15 -5.27 21.26 1.39
N ILE A 16 -5.66 21.21 2.66
CA ILE A 16 -5.09 20.27 3.64
C ILE A 16 -5.39 18.82 3.22
N ALA A 17 -6.63 18.52 2.84
CA ALA A 17 -7.02 17.19 2.39
C ALA A 17 -6.21 16.75 1.16
N VAL A 18 -6.08 17.61 0.15
CA VAL A 18 -5.28 17.33 -1.06
C VAL A 18 -3.80 17.14 -0.70
N TYR A 19 -3.24 17.95 0.19
CA TYR A 19 -1.86 17.81 0.65
C TYR A 19 -1.61 16.44 1.30
N TYR A 20 -2.53 15.98 2.15
CA TYR A 20 -2.44 14.66 2.77
C TYR A 20 -2.59 13.53 1.75
N VAL A 21 -3.51 13.63 0.81
CA VAL A 21 -3.69 12.63 -0.26
C VAL A 21 -2.42 12.50 -1.11
N LEU A 22 -1.83 13.62 -1.53
CA LEU A 22 -0.58 13.64 -2.29
C LEU A 22 0.60 13.09 -1.48
N LYS A 23 0.62 13.31 -0.15
CA LYS A 23 1.64 12.75 0.73
C LYS A 23 1.48 11.23 0.88
N THR A 24 0.26 10.74 1.04
CA THR A 24 -0.07 9.31 1.10
C THR A 24 0.28 8.58 -0.20
N ALA A 25 0.07 9.19 -1.36
CA ALA A 25 0.42 8.59 -2.65
C ALA A 25 1.93 8.26 -2.75
N LYS A 26 2.79 9.15 -2.25
CA LYS A 26 4.24 8.89 -2.19
C LYS A 26 4.58 7.74 -1.24
N TYR A 27 3.89 7.66 -0.10
CA TYR A 27 4.05 6.55 0.83
C TYR A 27 3.59 5.21 0.23
N LEU A 28 2.47 5.19 -0.51
CA LEU A 28 1.99 3.99 -1.20
C LEU A 28 3.04 3.44 -2.17
N ILE A 29 3.69 4.29 -2.94
CA ILE A 29 4.73 3.86 -3.89
C ILE A 29 5.90 3.21 -3.15
N VAL A 30 6.43 3.85 -2.11
CA VAL A 30 7.55 3.31 -1.32
C VAL A 30 7.15 2.01 -0.62
N ASN A 31 5.94 1.95 -0.07
CA ASN A 31 5.42 0.78 0.63
C ASN A 31 5.24 -0.41 -0.33
N THR A 32 4.73 -0.13 -1.55
CA THR A 32 4.60 -1.13 -2.63
C THR A 32 5.96 -1.66 -3.06
N ILE A 33 6.95 -0.78 -3.26
CA ILE A 33 8.30 -1.16 -3.68
C ILE A 33 8.97 -2.01 -2.61
N MET A 34 8.94 -1.57 -1.34
CA MET A 34 9.48 -2.34 -0.21
C MET A 34 8.78 -3.69 -0.06
N GLY A 35 7.45 -3.74 -0.17
CA GLY A 35 6.66 -4.98 -0.11
C GLY A 35 7.01 -5.94 -1.25
N LEU A 36 7.13 -5.44 -2.48
CA LEU A 36 7.53 -6.25 -3.64
C LEU A 36 8.96 -6.78 -3.52
N ILE A 37 9.90 -5.96 -3.04
CA ILE A 37 11.28 -6.40 -2.78
C ILE A 37 11.27 -7.51 -1.73
N LEU A 38 10.54 -7.34 -0.64
CA LEU A 38 10.46 -8.35 0.41
C LEU A 38 9.81 -9.65 -0.09
N LEU A 39 8.75 -9.55 -0.90
CA LEU A 39 8.09 -10.70 -1.51
C LEU A 39 9.02 -11.42 -2.50
N ALA A 40 9.77 -10.69 -3.32
CA ALA A 40 10.74 -11.26 -4.25
C ALA A 40 11.89 -11.97 -3.53
N VAL A 41 12.44 -11.36 -2.48
CA VAL A 41 13.48 -11.99 -1.65
C VAL A 41 12.91 -13.23 -0.96
N GLY A 42 11.70 -13.15 -0.39
CA GLY A 42 11.03 -14.29 0.21
C GLY A 42 10.82 -15.44 -0.78
N ASN A 43 10.38 -15.12 -2.00
CA ASN A 43 10.16 -16.12 -3.05
C ASN A 43 11.48 -16.79 -3.50
N VAL A 44 12.57 -16.03 -3.62
CA VAL A 44 13.89 -16.56 -4.00
C VAL A 44 14.52 -17.40 -2.88
N VAL A 45 14.44 -16.93 -1.61
CA VAL A 45 15.07 -17.59 -0.46
C VAL A 45 14.30 -18.84 -0.03
N PHE A 46 12.97 -18.77 -0.01
CA PHE A 46 12.11 -19.87 0.44
C PHE A 46 11.55 -20.72 -0.71
N ASN A 47 11.85 -20.38 -1.98
CA ASN A 47 11.34 -21.06 -3.18
C ASN A 47 9.80 -21.21 -3.20
N LEU A 48 9.09 -20.20 -2.69
CA LEU A 48 7.66 -20.27 -2.38
C LEU A 48 6.73 -20.24 -3.62
N GLY A 49 7.29 -20.12 -4.83
CA GLY A 49 6.53 -20.13 -6.09
C GLY A 49 5.45 -19.06 -6.20
N ILE A 50 5.46 -18.03 -5.34
CA ILE A 50 4.32 -17.12 -5.17
C ILE A 50 4.03 -16.41 -6.50
N PRO A 51 2.84 -16.59 -7.09
CA PRO A 51 2.52 -15.94 -8.34
C PRO A 51 2.30 -14.43 -8.12
N TYR A 52 2.92 -13.62 -8.99
CA TYR A 52 2.74 -12.17 -9.05
C TYR A 52 1.39 -11.81 -9.69
N THR A 53 0.30 -12.20 -9.02
CA THR A 53 -1.07 -11.91 -9.46
C THR A 53 -1.48 -10.49 -9.07
N THR A 54 -2.53 -9.98 -9.72
CA THR A 54 -3.12 -8.67 -9.37
C THR A 54 -3.46 -8.56 -7.88
N MET A 55 -3.88 -9.67 -7.25
CA MET A 55 -4.19 -9.72 -5.81
C MET A 55 -2.94 -9.56 -4.93
N THR A 56 -1.84 -10.27 -5.21
CA THR A 56 -0.59 -10.14 -4.40
C THR A 56 0.01 -8.74 -4.54
N LEU A 57 -0.04 -8.16 -5.74
CA LEU A 57 0.36 -6.77 -5.96
C LEU A 57 -0.53 -5.78 -5.22
N LEU A 58 -1.87 -5.98 -5.18
CA LEU A 58 -2.76 -5.11 -4.41
C LEU A 58 -2.49 -5.18 -2.90
N VAL A 59 -2.30 -6.39 -2.36
CA VAL A 59 -2.03 -6.58 -0.93
C VAL A 59 -0.66 -5.99 -0.56
N CYS A 60 0.36 -6.16 -1.40
CA CYS A 60 1.65 -5.48 -1.22
C CYS A 60 1.55 -3.97 -1.44
N ALA A 61 0.66 -3.46 -2.28
CA ALA A 61 0.52 -2.02 -2.47
C ALA A 61 -0.15 -1.35 -1.28
N LEU A 62 -1.23 -1.96 -0.77
CA LEU A 62 -1.99 -1.44 0.37
C LEU A 62 -1.26 -1.66 1.70
N GLY A 63 -0.66 -2.84 1.88
CA GLY A 63 0.00 -3.25 3.12
C GLY A 63 1.52 -3.05 3.12
N GLY A 64 2.20 -3.08 1.98
CA GLY A 64 3.66 -2.99 1.86
C GLY A 64 4.40 -4.06 2.62
N ILE A 65 5.28 -3.67 3.55
CA ILE A 65 6.09 -4.61 4.36
C ILE A 65 5.19 -5.60 5.12
N PRO A 66 4.21 -5.18 5.95
CA PRO A 66 3.30 -6.12 6.60
C PRO A 66 2.39 -6.87 5.61
N GLY A 67 2.06 -6.27 4.46
CA GLY A 67 1.31 -6.94 3.38
C GLY A 67 2.08 -8.11 2.76
N ALA A 68 3.36 -7.89 2.43
CA ALA A 68 4.25 -8.92 1.90
C ALA A 68 4.50 -10.03 2.93
N LEU A 69 4.65 -9.67 4.20
CA LEU A 69 4.82 -10.65 5.28
C LEU A 69 3.57 -11.54 5.43
N LEU A 70 2.37 -10.97 5.31
CA LEU A 70 1.11 -11.74 5.29
C LEU A 70 1.03 -12.70 4.11
N VAL A 71 1.39 -12.25 2.90
CA VAL A 71 1.39 -13.10 1.69
C VAL A 71 2.36 -14.27 1.84
N ILE A 72 3.56 -14.03 2.35
CA ILE A 72 4.56 -15.08 2.63
C ILE A 72 3.99 -16.08 3.65
N LEU A 73 3.37 -15.60 4.74
CA LEU A 73 2.82 -16.46 5.78
C LEU A 73 1.67 -17.34 5.25
N LEU A 74 0.77 -16.76 4.44
CA LEU A 74 -0.35 -17.46 3.81
C LEU A 74 0.09 -18.52 2.80
N ASN A 75 1.16 -18.26 2.04
CA ASN A 75 1.73 -19.23 1.12
C ASN A 75 2.46 -20.37 1.88
N VAL A 76 3.22 -20.07 2.93
CA VAL A 76 3.85 -21.10 3.80
C VAL A 76 2.79 -22.01 4.45
N LEU A 77 1.63 -21.45 4.82
CA LEU A 77 0.49 -22.21 5.34
C LEU A 77 -0.29 -22.98 4.25
N ASN A 78 0.04 -22.80 2.97
CA ASN A 78 -0.63 -23.40 1.81
C ASN A 78 -2.14 -23.03 1.67
N ILE A 79 -2.55 -21.91 2.26
CA ILE A 79 -3.97 -21.49 2.32
C ILE A 79 -4.33 -20.57 1.16
N ALA A 80 -3.39 -19.75 0.69
CA ALA A 80 -3.60 -18.81 -0.41
C ALA A 80 -2.29 -18.47 -1.14
N PHE A 81 -2.42 -18.03 -2.40
CA PHE A 81 -1.31 -17.66 -3.30
C PHE A 81 -0.36 -18.82 -3.64
N LEU A 82 -0.93 -20.01 -3.84
CA LEU A 82 -0.24 -21.19 -4.38
C LEU A 82 0.04 -21.03 -5.89
#